data_AF-A0A286G201-F1
#
_entry.id   AF-A0A286G201-F1
#
_cell.length_a   1.000
_cell.length_b   1.000
_cell.length_c   1.000
_cell.angle_alpha   90.00
_cell.angle_beta   90.00
_cell.angle_gamma   90.00
#
_symmetry.space_group_name_H-M   'P 1'
#
loop_
_entity.id
_entity.type
_entity.pdbx_description
1 polymer ?
#
loop_
_entity_poly.entity_id
_entity_poly.type
_entity_poly.pdbx_seq_one_letter_code
_entity_poly.pdbx_strand_id
1 'polypeptide(L)' 'MLRTALPLAAAAALLAACSGAPGTAYDYRTDPQVAGQRPGSIVYSDSWKPGWYYDEDDSRYYVIVPPQ' A
#
# COMPACT_ATOMS: atom_id res chain seq x y z
N MET A 1 4.48 -2.39 52.64
CA MET A 1 4.04 -2.67 51.26
C MET A 1 3.18 -1.50 50.80
N LEU A 2 3.75 -0.54 50.05
CA LEU A 2 2.99 0.59 49.50
C LEU A 2 3.15 0.56 47.98
N ARG A 3 2.06 0.22 47.30
CA ARG A 3 1.97 0.05 45.85
C ARG A 3 2.13 1.41 45.18
N THR A 4 3.17 1.53 44.37
CA THR A 4 3.45 2.66 43.47
C THR A 4 2.30 2.77 42.46
N ALA A 5 1.44 3.77 42.63
CA ALA A 5 0.43 4.12 41.66
C ALA A 5 1.09 4.91 40.53
N LEU A 6 1.27 4.27 39.38
CA LEU A 6 1.67 4.96 38.14
C LEU A 6 0.54 5.90 37.72
N PRO A 7 0.81 7.19 37.45
CA PRO A 7 -0.23 8.13 37.05
C PRO A 7 -0.73 7.80 35.63
N LEU A 8 -2.04 7.58 35.52
CA LEU A 8 -2.81 7.34 34.28
C LEU A 8 -2.56 8.36 33.16
N ALA A 9 -1.96 9.51 33.46
CA ALA A 9 -1.63 10.56 32.50
C ALA A 9 -0.59 10.15 31.45
N ALA A 10 0.29 9.17 31.75
CA ALA A 10 1.30 8.72 30.79
C ALA A 10 0.72 7.86 29.65
N ALA A 11 -0.42 7.19 29.87
CA ALA A 11 -1.02 6.31 28.88
C ALA A 11 -1.71 7.09 27.73
N ALA A 12 -2.25 8.28 28.00
CA ALA A 12 -2.92 9.10 26.99
C ALA A 12 -1.95 9.68 25.94
N ALA A 13 -0.71 9.99 26.35
CA ALA A 13 0.32 10.50 25.45
C ALA A 13 0.81 9.44 24.45
N LEU A 14 0.79 8.16 24.84
CA LEU A 14 1.14 7.03 23.97
C LEU A 14 0.08 6.75 22.90
N LEU A 15 -1.23 6.92 23.21
CA LEU A 15 -2.28 6.74 22.20
C LEU A 15 -2.28 7.84 21.12
N ALA A 16 -1.93 9.08 21.46
CA ALA A 16 -1.86 10.19 20.51
C ALA A 16 -0.69 10.07 19.51
N ALA A 17 0.33 9.27 19.83
CA ALA A 17 1.44 9.00 18.92
C ALA A 17 1.14 7.91 17.87
N CYS A 18 0.06 7.14 18.05
CA CYS A 18 -0.39 6.13 17.08
C CYS A 18 -1.45 6.65 16.10
N SER A 19 -2.07 7.81 16.38
CA SER A 19 -2.99 8.46 15.45
C SER A 19 -2.20 9.24 14.38
N GLY A 20 -1.57 8.46 13.50
CA GLY A 20 -1.17 8.83 12.14
C GLY A 20 -0.64 10.25 11.97
N ALA A 21 0.69 10.38 11.90
CA ALA A 21 1.24 11.34 10.97
C ALA A 21 0.53 11.11 9.62
N PRO A 22 0.00 12.16 8.95
CA PRO A 22 -0.61 11.97 7.65
C PRO A 22 0.47 11.34 6.76
N GLY A 23 0.26 10.07 6.40
CA GLY A 23 1.07 9.43 5.38
C GLY A 23 0.92 10.32 4.16
N THR A 24 2.01 10.90 3.70
CA THR A 24 2.02 11.61 2.42
C THR A 24 1.58 10.59 1.40
N ALA A 25 0.33 10.70 0.94
CA ALA A 25 -0.17 9.90 -0.16
C ALA A 25 0.77 10.16 -1.33
N TYR A 26 1.54 9.15 -1.69
CA TYR A 26 2.48 9.24 -2.79
C TYR A 26 1.65 9.35 -4.08
N ASP A 27 1.54 10.56 -4.61
CA ASP A 27 0.89 10.80 -5.89
C ASP A 27 1.87 10.46 -7.02
N TYR A 28 1.81 9.20 -7.44
CA TYR A 28 2.60 8.67 -8.55
C TYR A 28 2.44 9.47 -9.85
N ARG A 29 1.37 10.28 -10.00
CA ARG A 29 1.17 11.13 -11.19
C ARG A 29 2.14 12.30 -11.24
N THR A 30 2.66 12.71 -10.08
CA THR A 30 3.61 13.83 -9.96
C THR A 30 5.07 13.37 -9.94
N ASP A 31 5.33 12.06 -10.00
CA ASP A 31 6.69 11.55 -9.98
C ASP A 31 7.39 11.82 -11.33
N PRO A 32 8.50 12.59 -11.33
CA PRO A 32 9.23 12.93 -12.55
C PRO A 32 9.91 11.72 -13.22
N GLN A 33 10.07 10.58 -12.53
CA GLN A 33 10.48 9.31 -13.14
C GLN A 33 9.36 8.67 -13.95
N VAL A 34 8.10 8.93 -13.60
CA VAL A 34 6.91 8.43 -14.31
C VAL A 34 6.50 9.37 -15.44
N ALA A 35 6.79 10.67 -15.31
CA ALA A 35 6.53 11.72 -16.30
C ALA A 35 7.38 11.56 -17.57
N GLY A 36 7.03 10.58 -18.42
CA GLY A 36 7.71 10.30 -19.68
C GLY A 36 7.75 8.83 -20.05
N GLN A 37 7.44 7.93 -19.11
CA GLN A 37 7.26 6.52 -19.44
C GLN A 37 5.85 6.30 -20.00
N ARG A 38 5.75 5.62 -21.14
CA ARG A 38 4.44 5.13 -21.60
C ARG A 38 3.87 4.26 -20.47
N PRO A 39 2.58 4.37 -20.12
CA PRO A 39 2.01 3.47 -19.13
C PRO A 39 2.17 2.03 -19.65
N GLY A 40 2.62 1.13 -18.77
CA GLY A 40 2.52 -0.30 -19.03
C GLY A 40 1.05 -0.70 -19.22
N SER A 41 0.82 -1.88 -19.78
CA SER A 41 -0.54 -2.41 -19.97
C SER A 41 -0.78 -3.64 -19.10
N ILE A 42 -2.01 -3.80 -18.63
CA ILE A 42 -2.44 -5.02 -17.94
C ILE A 42 -3.20 -5.87 -18.94
N VAL A 43 -2.81 -7.14 -19.09
CA VAL A 43 -3.48 -8.11 -19.95
C VAL A 43 -4.11 -9.18 -19.09
N TYR A 44 -5.37 -9.53 -19.39
CA TYR A 44 -6.17 -10.50 -18.63
C TYR A 44 -6.35 -11.83 -19.38
N SER A 45 -6.57 -12.91 -18.64
CA SER A 45 -6.77 -14.28 -19.15
C SER A 45 -7.64 -15.08 -18.18
N ASP A 46 -8.57 -15.86 -18.72
CA ASP A 46 -9.42 -16.76 -17.92
C ASP A 46 -8.72 -18.08 -17.55
N SER A 47 -7.49 -18.28 -18.03
CA SER A 47 -6.67 -19.47 -17.74
C SER A 47 -5.29 -19.08 -17.25
N TRP A 48 -4.75 -19.88 -16.31
CA TRP A 48 -3.42 -19.69 -15.75
C TRP A 48 -2.32 -19.88 -16.81
N LYS A 49 -1.28 -19.04 -16.73
CA LYS A 49 -0.07 -19.09 -17.57
C LYS A 49 1.17 -18.79 -16.72
N PRO A 50 2.36 -19.31 -17.08
CA PRO A 50 3.60 -18.99 -16.35
C PRO A 50 3.87 -17.48 -16.32
N GLY A 51 4.14 -16.95 -15.13
CA GLY A 51 4.41 -15.51 -14.92
C GLY A 51 3.17 -14.62 -14.78
N TRP A 52 1.97 -15.21 -14.78
CA TRP A 52 0.72 -14.49 -14.56
C TRP A 52 0.29 -14.60 -13.09
N TYR A 53 -0.32 -13.54 -12.58
CA TYR A 53 -0.85 -13.42 -11.23
C TYR A 53 -2.37 -13.63 -11.24
N TYR A 54 -2.95 -14.10 -10.14
CA TYR A 54 -4.40 -14.24 -10.00
C TYR A 54 -4.98 -13.02 -9.30
N ASP A 55 -6.04 -12.45 -9.88
CA ASP A 55 -6.85 -11.38 -9.30
C ASP A 55 -8.09 -12.01 -8.64
N GLU A 56 -8.19 -11.88 -7.32
CA GLU A 56 -9.30 -12.43 -6.55
C GLU A 56 -10.60 -11.64 -6.73
N ASP A 57 -10.50 -10.33 -6.99
CA ASP A 57 -11.65 -9.45 -7.17
C ASP A 57 -12.34 -9.71 -8.51
N ASP A 58 -11.53 -9.87 -9.57
CA ASP A 58 -12.00 -10.14 -10.92
C ASP A 58 -12.10 -11.63 -11.27
N SER A 59 -11.62 -12.52 -10.39
CA SER A 59 -11.54 -13.97 -10.60
C SER A 59 -10.86 -14.37 -11.92
N ARG A 60 -9.79 -13.66 -12.30
CA ARG A 60 -9.04 -13.85 -13.57
C ARG A 60 -7.54 -13.74 -13.35
N TYR A 61 -6.76 -14.24 -14.32
CA TYR A 61 -5.32 -14.06 -14.31
C TYR A 61 -4.91 -12.80 -15.06
N TYR A 62 -3.85 -12.12 -14.61
CA TYR A 62 -3.30 -10.94 -15.27
C TYR A 62 -1.77 -10.94 -15.33
N VAL A 63 -1.23 -10.14 -16.24
CA VAL A 63 0.21 -9.83 -16.30
C VAL A 63 0.40 -8.35 -16.60
N ILE A 64 1.42 -7.74 -15.99
CA ILE A 64 1.83 -6.36 -16.26
C ILE A 64 2.87 -6.39 -17.37
N VAL A 65 2.53 -5.80 -18.51
CA VAL A 65 3.41 -5.68 -19.67
C VAL A 65 4.07 -4.30 -19.62
N PRO A 66 5.41 -4.22 -19.53
CA PRO A 66 6.12 -2.96 -19.58
C PRO A 66 5.84 -2.21 -20.89
N PRO A 67 5.92 -0.87 -20.87
CA PRO A 67 5.85 -0.09 -22.10
C PRO A 67 6.95 -0.48 -23.11
N GLN A 68 6.61 -0.43 -24.40
CA GLN A 68 7.54 -0.59 -25.53
C GLN A 68 8.23 0.72 -25.90
#